data_AF-A0A850DLE1-F1
#
_entry.id   AF-A0A850DLE1-F1
#
_cell.length_a   1.000
_cell.length_b   1.000
_cell.length_c   1.000
_cell.angle_alpha   90.00
_cell.angle_beta   90.00
_cell.angle_gamma   90.00
#
_symmetry.space_group_name_H-M   'P 1'
#
loop_
_entity.id
_entity.type
_entity.pdbx_description
1 polymer ?
#
loop_
_entity_poly.entity_id
_entity_poly.type
_entity_poly.pdbx_seq_one_letter_code
_entity_poly.pdbx_strand_id
1 'polypeptide(L)'
;MSRWFDYLEFFDGGCLFVAAASELDGRSGPVREAVARAIDNGNALLRREIELATRLGELPSDTDADQVAFELHALLLKANHDRRLFDRPEAVERARRAADRLLTGR
;
A
#
# COMPACT_ATOMS: atom_id res chain seq x y z
N MET A 1 8.19 -6.45 7.91
CA MET A 1 7.87 -6.09 6.50
C MET A 1 8.77 -4.95 5.98
N SER A 2 10.07 -5.16 5.74
CA SER A 2 10.96 -4.00 5.50
C SER A 2 10.90 -3.40 4.09
N ARG A 3 10.79 -4.22 3.03
CA ARG A 3 11.05 -3.76 1.65
C ARG A 3 9.89 -3.12 0.89
N TRP A 4 8.65 -3.24 1.37
CA TRP A 4 7.50 -2.75 0.60
C TRP A 4 7.45 -1.22 0.56
N PHE A 5 7.75 -0.56 1.67
CA PHE A 5 7.79 0.91 1.74
C PHE A 5 9.05 1.53 1.14
N ASP A 6 10.14 0.76 0.97
CA ASP A 6 11.38 1.19 0.29
C ASP A 6 11.10 1.62 -1.16
N TYR A 7 10.03 1.09 -1.77
CA TYR A 7 9.55 1.53 -3.08
C TYR A 7 9.38 3.05 -3.19
N LEU A 8 8.99 3.72 -2.10
CA LEU A 8 8.81 5.17 -2.06
C LEU A 8 10.13 5.95 -2.07
N GLU A 9 11.25 5.28 -1.81
CA GLU A 9 12.59 5.87 -1.76
C GLU A 9 13.36 5.67 -3.07
N PHE A 10 13.02 4.64 -3.85
CA PHE A 10 13.71 4.33 -5.12
C PHE A 10 13.42 5.30 -6.26
N PHE A 11 12.27 5.96 -6.23
CA PHE A 11 11.88 6.92 -7.26
C PHE A 11 11.75 8.31 -6.67
N ASP A 12 12.43 9.28 -7.27
CA ASP A 12 12.32 10.70 -6.86
C ASP A 12 10.87 11.17 -6.92
N GLY A 13 10.07 10.66 -7.86
CA GLY A 13 8.64 10.93 -8.01
C GLY A 13 7.73 10.27 -6.96
N GLY A 14 8.26 9.37 -6.12
CA GLY A 14 7.47 8.50 -5.25
C GLY A 14 6.79 7.39 -6.03
N CYS A 15 5.64 6.92 -5.55
CA CYS A 15 4.90 5.84 -6.19
C CYS A 15 4.23 6.31 -7.48
N LEU A 16 4.62 5.69 -8.61
CA LEU A 16 4.03 5.94 -9.93
C LEU A 16 2.51 5.74 -9.91
N PHE A 17 2.02 4.66 -9.31
CA PHE A 17 0.59 4.33 -9.31
C PHE A 17 -0.23 5.33 -8.51
N VAL A 18 0.30 5.82 -7.39
CA VAL A 18 -0.38 6.86 -6.59
C VAL A 18 -0.48 8.15 -7.39
N ALA A 19 0.62 8.61 -7.98
CA ALA A 19 0.61 9.83 -8.80
C ALA A 19 -0.33 9.71 -10.00
N ALA A 20 -0.23 8.61 -10.74
CA ALA A 20 -1.06 8.37 -11.92
C ALA A 20 -2.55 8.22 -11.58
N ALA A 21 -2.90 7.57 -10.45
CA ALA A 21 -4.27 7.48 -10.00
C ALA A 21 -4.85 8.86 -9.67
N SER A 22 -4.12 9.69 -8.93
CA SER A 22 -4.55 11.04 -8.58
C SER A 22 -4.72 11.97 -9.79
N GLU A 23 -3.93 11.78 -10.85
CA GLU A 23 -4.04 12.59 -12.07
C GLU A 23 -5.17 12.10 -13.00
N LEU A 24 -5.45 10.81 -13.01
CA LEU A 24 -6.28 10.17 -14.03
C LEU A 24 -7.66 9.74 -13.55
N ASP A 25 -7.97 9.72 -12.25
CA ASP A 25 -9.21 9.16 -11.71
C ASP A 25 -10.51 9.75 -12.30
N GLY A 26 -10.53 11.05 -12.59
CA GLY A 26 -11.63 11.78 -13.21
C GLY A 26 -11.69 11.71 -14.74
N ARG A 27 -10.80 10.95 -15.38
CA ARG A 27 -10.68 10.85 -16.84
C ARG A 27 -11.15 9.48 -17.33
N SER A 28 -11.75 9.43 -18.51
CA SER A 28 -11.95 8.19 -19.26
C SER A 28 -10.77 7.93 -20.20
N GLY A 29 -10.47 6.66 -20.46
CA GLY A 29 -9.47 6.25 -21.45
C GLY A 29 -8.57 5.09 -21.04
N PRO A 30 -7.80 4.54 -22.00
CA PRO A 30 -7.06 3.28 -21.81
C PRO A 30 -5.97 3.36 -20.74
N VAL A 31 -5.36 4.54 -20.53
CA VAL A 31 -4.33 4.73 -19.49
C VAL A 31 -4.95 4.65 -18.09
N ARG A 32 -6.08 5.33 -17.86
CA ARG A 32 -6.82 5.27 -16.59
C ARG A 32 -7.24 3.85 -16.26
N GLU A 33 -7.70 3.09 -17.25
CA GLU A 33 -8.05 1.69 -17.06
C GLU A 33 -6.83 0.80 -16.75
N ALA A 34 -5.69 1.05 -17.40
CA ALA A 34 -4.46 0.31 -17.11
C ALA A 34 -3.97 0.56 -15.68
N VAL A 35 -4.02 1.81 -15.21
CA VAL A 35 -3.68 2.18 -13.82
C VAL A 35 -4.64 1.50 -12.84
N ALA A 36 -5.95 1.58 -13.09
CA ALA A 36 -6.95 0.94 -12.23
C ALA A 36 -6.72 -0.58 -12.13
N ARG A 37 -6.48 -1.27 -13.25
CA ARG A 37 -6.16 -2.71 -13.25
C ARG A 37 -4.87 -3.03 -12.50
N ALA A 38 -3.83 -2.21 -12.64
CA ALA A 38 -2.57 -2.45 -11.94
C ALA A 38 -2.72 -2.34 -10.42
N ILE A 39 -3.46 -1.32 -9.95
CA ILE A 39 -3.77 -1.12 -8.53
C ILE A 39 -4.64 -2.27 -8.01
N ASP A 40 -5.67 -2.66 -8.74
CA ASP A 40 -6.57 -3.76 -8.37
C ASP A 40 -5.82 -5.11 -8.27
N ASN A 41 -4.93 -5.39 -9.23
CA ASN A 41 -4.06 -6.56 -9.16
C ASN A 41 -3.14 -6.55 -7.95
N GLY A 42 -2.58 -5.39 -7.58
CA GLY A 42 -1.78 -5.22 -6.37
C GLY A 42 -2.58 -5.48 -5.10
N ASN A 43 -3.80 -4.96 -5.00
CA ASN A 43 -4.71 -5.20 -3.88
C ASN A 43 -5.09 -6.68 -3.77
N ALA A 44 -5.42 -7.32 -4.90
CA ALA A 44 -5.73 -8.73 -4.95
C ALA A 44 -4.55 -9.62 -4.54
N LEU A 45 -3.31 -9.20 -4.86
CA LEU A 45 -2.10 -9.86 -4.38
C LEU A 45 -1.97 -9.71 -2.86
N LEU A 46 -2.04 -8.49 -2.32
CA LEU A 46 -1.96 -8.26 -0.87
C LEU A 46 -2.97 -9.09 -0.09
N ARG A 47 -4.22 -9.09 -0.53
CA ARG A 47 -5.30 -9.90 0.07
C ARG A 47 -4.95 -11.39 0.09
N ARG A 48 -4.47 -11.94 -1.03
CA ARG A 48 -4.08 -13.36 -1.12
C ARG A 48 -2.92 -13.72 -0.19
N GLU A 49 -1.94 -12.84 -0.05
CA GLU A 49 -0.82 -13.05 0.87
C GLU A 49 -1.26 -13.00 2.34
N ILE A 50 -2.19 -12.09 2.69
CA ILE A 50 -2.76 -12.02 4.04
C ILE A 50 -3.56 -13.30 4.36
N GLU A 51 -4.41 -13.75 3.43
CA GLU A 51 -5.14 -15.02 3.60
C GLU A 51 -4.19 -16.22 3.77
N LEU A 52 -3.07 -16.22 3.04
CA LEU A 52 -2.06 -17.27 3.17
C LEU A 52 -1.39 -17.23 4.55
N ALA A 53 -0.96 -16.06 5.00
CA ALA A 53 -0.38 -15.87 6.33
C ALA A 53 -1.35 -16.31 7.45
N THR A 54 -2.64 -15.99 7.32
CA THR A 54 -3.69 -16.49 8.25
C THR A 54 -3.80 -18.02 8.23
N ARG A 55 -3.82 -18.66 7.05
CA ARG A 55 -3.88 -20.13 6.94
C ARG A 55 -2.65 -20.82 7.53
N LEU A 56 -1.48 -20.17 7.46
CA LEU A 56 -0.23 -20.67 8.04
C LEU A 56 -0.11 -20.40 9.55
N GLY A 57 -1.06 -19.68 10.14
CA GLY A 57 -1.03 -19.31 11.57
C GLY A 57 -0.05 -18.17 11.90
N GLU A 58 0.42 -17.44 10.88
CA GLU A 58 1.27 -16.26 11.04
C GLU A 58 0.46 -15.02 11.44
N LEU A 59 -0.84 -15.02 11.14
CA LEU A 59 -1.83 -14.02 11.56
C LEU A 59 -3.00 -14.68 12.31
N PRO A 60 -3.73 -13.93 13.16
CA PRO A 60 -4.93 -14.44 13.84
C PRO A 60 -5.96 -15.06 12.88
N SER A 61 -6.63 -16.13 13.30
CA SER A 61 -7.59 -16.87 12.46
C SER A 61 -8.84 -16.08 12.07
N ASP A 62 -9.13 -15.00 12.80
CA ASP A 62 -10.23 -14.06 12.57
C ASP A 62 -9.79 -12.79 11.82
N THR A 63 -8.58 -12.78 11.23
CA THR A 63 -8.08 -11.67 10.44
C THR A 63 -9.02 -11.39 9.25
N ASP A 64 -9.52 -10.16 9.18
CA ASP A 64 -10.20 -9.64 7.99
C ASP A 64 -9.15 -9.23 6.95
N ALA A 65 -8.95 -10.08 5.94
CA ALA A 65 -7.93 -9.87 4.91
C ALA A 65 -8.19 -8.63 4.04
N ASP A 66 -9.45 -8.28 3.81
CA ASP A 66 -9.82 -7.09 3.03
C ASP A 66 -9.50 -5.82 3.82
N GLN A 67 -9.82 -5.81 5.12
CA GLN A 67 -9.50 -4.69 6.01
C GLN A 67 -7.99 -4.47 6.12
N VAL A 68 -7.22 -5.52 6.37
CA VAL A 68 -5.75 -5.42 6.47
C VAL A 68 -5.15 -4.93 5.16
N ALA A 69 -5.61 -5.46 4.00
CA ALA A 69 -5.13 -5.01 2.70
C ALA A 69 -5.42 -3.52 2.46
N PHE A 70 -6.63 -3.06 2.83
CA PHE A 70 -7.02 -1.65 2.73
C PHE A 70 -6.11 -0.75 3.58
N GLU A 71 -5.90 -1.10 4.85
CA GLU A 71 -5.10 -0.31 5.78
C GLU A 71 -3.63 -0.25 5.37
N LEU A 72 -3.07 -1.38 4.93
CA LEU A 72 -1.73 -1.44 4.38
C LEU A 72 -1.56 -0.51 3.17
N HIS A 73 -2.53 -0.49 2.25
CA HIS A 73 -2.50 0.44 1.11
C HIS A 73 -2.66 1.90 1.56
N ALA A 74 -3.52 2.18 2.55
CA ALA A 74 -3.70 3.51 3.11
C ALA A 74 -2.39 4.07 3.72
N LEU A 75 -1.62 3.22 4.40
CA LEU A 75 -0.30 3.59 4.91
C LEU A 75 0.68 3.97 3.79
N LEU A 76 0.67 3.22 2.68
CA LEU A 76 1.48 3.53 1.51
C LEU A 76 1.10 4.89 0.89
N LEU A 77 -0.20 5.14 0.73
CA LEU A 77 -0.72 6.41 0.21
C LEU A 77 -0.30 7.59 1.09
N LYS A 78 -0.48 7.49 2.42
CA LYS A 78 -0.11 8.54 3.36
C LYS A 78 1.39 8.78 3.39
N ALA A 79 2.20 7.73 3.40
CA ALA A 79 3.65 7.83 3.38
C ALA A 79 4.15 8.51 2.10
N ASN A 80 3.59 8.11 0.94
CA ASN A 80 3.90 8.75 -0.33
C ASN A 80 3.53 10.23 -0.31
N HIS A 81 2.32 10.56 0.14
CA HIS A 81 1.85 11.93 0.24
C HIS A 81 2.76 12.80 1.12
N ASP A 82 3.11 12.32 2.33
CA ASP A 82 3.96 13.07 3.24
C ASP A 82 5.38 13.26 2.72
N ARG A 83 5.95 12.21 2.12
CA ARG A 83 7.29 12.28 1.53
C ARG A 83 7.32 13.23 0.34
N ARG A 84 6.29 13.23 -0.51
CA ARG A 84 6.29 13.97 -1.79
C ARG A 84 5.80 15.41 -1.66
N LEU A 85 4.79 15.66 -0.85
CA LEU A 85 4.21 16.99 -0.71
C LEU A 85 4.89 17.82 0.38
N PHE A 86 5.35 17.18 1.45
CA PHE A 86 5.90 17.85 2.62
C PHE A 86 7.38 17.56 2.86
N ASP A 87 8.05 16.84 1.96
CA ASP A 87 9.46 16.45 2.08
C ASP A 87 9.79 15.78 3.42
N ARG A 88 8.88 14.91 3.91
CA ARG A 88 9.03 14.19 5.18
C ARG A 88 9.54 12.76 4.95
N PRO A 89 10.86 12.51 4.88
CA PRO A 89 11.39 11.18 4.63
C PRO A 89 11.01 10.19 5.75
N GLU A 90 10.82 10.67 6.97
CA GLU A 90 10.49 9.85 8.13
C GLU A 90 9.04 9.29 8.10
N ALA A 91 8.23 9.71 7.12
CA ALA A 91 6.91 9.14 6.86
C ALA A 91 6.96 7.67 6.46
N VAL A 92 8.00 7.25 5.73
CA VAL A 92 8.23 5.85 5.37
C VAL A 92 8.36 4.99 6.63
N GLU A 93 9.12 5.49 7.61
CA GLU A 93 9.35 4.77 8.85
C GLU A 93 8.12 4.77 9.79
N ARG A 94 7.29 5.80 9.73
CA ARG A 94 5.97 5.78 10.38
C ARG A 94 5.07 4.70 9.79
N ALA A 95 5.09 4.52 8.47
CA ALA A 95 4.30 3.50 7.80
C ALA A 95 4.80 2.08 8.11
N ARG A 96 6.11 1.84 8.16
CA ARG A 96 6.69 0.56 8.62
C ARG A 96 6.18 0.20 10.02
N ARG A 97 6.31 1.12 10.99
CA ARG A 97 5.81 0.92 12.36
C ARG A 97 4.30 0.68 12.43
N ALA A 98 3.53 1.36 11.58
CA ALA A 98 2.08 1.18 11.55
C ALA A 98 1.67 -0.18 10.96
N ALA A 99 2.36 -0.64 9.92
CA ALA A 99 2.14 -1.95 9.34
C ALA A 99 2.53 -3.07 10.32
N ASP A 100 3.64 -2.93 11.05
CA ASP A 100 4.04 -3.90 12.07
C ASP A 100 3.00 -3.99 13.20
N ARG A 101 2.46 -2.86 13.67
CA ARG A 101 1.35 -2.84 14.66
C ARG A 101 0.11 -3.55 14.14
N LEU A 102 -0.27 -3.24 12.90
CA LEU A 102 -1.42 -3.85 12.23
C LEU A 102 -1.29 -5.37 12.16
N LEU A 103 -0.14 -5.88 11.69
CA LEU A 103 0.05 -7.33 11.52
C LEU A 103 0.30 -8.08 12.84
N THR A 104 0.78 -7.40 13.89
CA THR A 104 1.08 -8.05 15.18
C THR A 104 -0.04 -7.87 16.21
N GLY A 105 -1.09 -7.12 15.90
CA GLY A 105 -2.23 -6.86 16.79
C GLY A 105 -1.86 -6.07 18.05
N ARG A 106 -0.82 -5.23 18.01
CA ARG A 106 -0.32 -4.42 19.15
C ARG A 106 -0.28 -2.93 18.83
#